data_AF-A0A5B0MAZ2-F1
#
_entry.id   AF-A0A5B0MAZ2-F1
#
_cell.length_a   1.000
_cell.length_b   1.000
_cell.length_c   1.000
_cell.angle_alpha   90.00
_cell.angle_beta   90.00
_cell.angle_gamma   90.00
#
_symmetry.space_group_name_H-M   'P 1'
#
loop_
_entity.id
_entity.type
_entity.pdbx_description
1 polymer ?
#
loop_
_entity_poly.entity_id
_entity_poly.type
_entity_poly.pdbx_seq_one_letter_code
_entity_poly.pdbx_strand_id
1 'polypeptide(L)'
;MEPNRKGGKNHLDDFELGMIQSDDDRMDALALTPVCLRIAFSVDNRKGYIPLSFDDPEYRLELAREIKEGFAPCMCSNCMGHMAQVLLQEIPRLNQFNFTDYILNKCALVAQAPIQLKRKYNVAKRRETKEPTHNNEALEVLKGLLLKDFEDFFYKRLGSGGSLIPSDLFGDTQAKAIADEIQYIENENDLRSTIHGEVLAGQLTMLLNTINRFRADPTYQPSTPAQLASSTSNDTLRKRSHEGVEGQVEKKGGNRDALLK
;
A
#
# COMPACT_ATOMS: atom_id res chain seq x y z
N MET A 1 -16.11 4.11 -3.07
CA MET A 1 -15.83 5.55 -3.21
C MET A 1 -15.94 6.19 -1.86
N GLU A 2 -14.98 7.04 -1.49
CA GLU A 2 -15.14 7.90 -0.32
C GLU A 2 -16.33 8.84 -0.58
N PRO A 3 -17.31 8.94 0.33
CA PRO A 3 -18.47 9.80 0.11
C PRO A 3 -18.10 11.29 0.03
N ASN A 4 -17.03 11.68 0.73
CA ASN A 4 -16.53 13.05 0.79
C ASN A 4 -15.00 13.03 0.77
N ARG A 5 -14.40 13.71 -0.22
CA ARG A 5 -12.96 13.96 -0.31
C ARG A 5 -12.65 15.32 0.31
N LYS A 6 -11.67 15.35 1.20
CA LYS A 6 -11.24 16.59 1.87
C LYS A 6 -10.56 17.51 0.86
N GLY A 7 -11.10 18.72 0.69
CA GLY A 7 -10.56 19.74 -0.22
C GLY A 7 -10.92 19.53 -1.70
N GLY A 8 -11.73 18.51 -2.02
CA GLY A 8 -12.26 18.30 -3.36
C GLY A 8 -13.72 18.74 -3.50
N LYS A 9 -14.22 18.78 -4.73
CA LYS A 9 -15.63 18.98 -5.06
C LYS A 9 -16.40 17.68 -4.84
N ASN A 10 -17.46 17.73 -4.04
CA ASN A 10 -18.19 16.54 -3.59
C ASN A 10 -19.64 16.51 -4.10
N HIS A 11 -20.12 17.61 -4.66
CA HIS A 11 -21.45 17.74 -5.25
C HIS A 11 -21.36 18.26 -6.68
N LEU A 12 -22.34 17.89 -7.52
CA LEU A 12 -22.42 18.40 -8.90
C LEU A 12 -22.57 19.94 -8.92
N ASP A 13 -23.24 20.50 -7.92
CA ASP A 13 -23.43 21.95 -7.77
C ASP A 13 -22.13 22.70 -7.46
N ASP A 14 -21.06 22.00 -7.06
CA ASP A 14 -19.73 22.59 -6.86
C ASP A 14 -19.03 22.89 -8.21
N PHE A 15 -19.62 22.44 -9.33
CA PHE A 15 -19.12 22.67 -10.68
C PHE A 15 -19.97 23.71 -11.40
N GLU A 16 -19.36 24.87 -11.67
CA GLU A 16 -19.99 25.91 -12.49
C GLU A 16 -19.99 25.51 -13.98
N LEU A 17 -21.15 25.68 -14.63
CA LEU A 17 -21.32 25.42 -16.06
C LEU A 17 -20.39 26.31 -16.91
N GLY A 18 -19.60 25.68 -17.78
CA GLY A 18 -18.71 26.37 -18.72
C GLY A 18 -17.34 26.76 -18.14
N MET A 19 -17.06 26.44 -16.88
CA MET A 19 -15.73 26.64 -16.31
C MET A 19 -14.74 25.58 -16.80
N ILE A 20 -13.49 26.00 -16.99
CA ILE A 20 -12.37 25.12 -17.30
C ILE A 20 -12.12 24.23 -16.08
N GLN A 21 -12.08 22.92 -16.28
CA GLN A 21 -11.71 21.97 -15.23
C GLN A 21 -10.18 21.89 -15.16
N SER A 22 -9.61 22.16 -13.98
CA SER A 22 -8.23 21.78 -13.68
C SER A 22 -8.07 20.26 -13.61
N ASP A 23 -6.85 19.75 -13.51
CA ASP A 23 -6.63 18.30 -13.36
C ASP A 23 -7.29 17.73 -12.09
N ASP A 24 -7.29 18.48 -10.98
CA ASP A 24 -7.99 18.08 -9.76
C ASP A 24 -9.52 18.11 -9.96
N ASP A 25 -10.04 19.14 -10.63
CA ASP A 25 -11.47 19.21 -10.95
C ASP A 25 -11.91 18.07 -11.87
N ARG A 26 -11.07 17.65 -12.82
CA ARG A 26 -11.36 16.51 -13.70
C ARG A 26 -11.46 15.21 -12.90
N MET A 27 -10.59 15.03 -11.90
CA MET A 27 -10.64 13.86 -11.01
C MET A 27 -11.92 13.84 -10.17
N ASP A 28 -12.34 14.99 -9.64
CA ASP A 28 -13.58 15.09 -8.86
C ASP A 28 -14.82 14.97 -9.75
N ALA A 29 -14.79 15.56 -10.95
CA ALA A 29 -15.85 15.44 -11.94
C ALA A 29 -16.03 13.99 -12.39
N LEU A 30 -14.93 13.24 -12.59
CA LEU A 30 -14.98 11.82 -12.93
C LEU A 30 -15.57 10.96 -11.80
N ALA A 31 -15.37 11.36 -10.55
CA ALA A 31 -15.95 10.66 -9.41
C ALA A 31 -17.47 10.87 -9.29
N LEU A 32 -17.98 12.00 -9.79
CA LEU A 32 -19.38 12.43 -9.62
C LEU A 32 -20.22 12.33 -10.89
N THR A 33 -19.62 12.27 -12.07
CA THR A 33 -20.33 12.34 -13.34
C THR A 33 -21.45 11.28 -13.42
N PRO A 34 -22.69 11.68 -13.76
CA PRO A 34 -23.79 10.74 -13.93
C PRO A 34 -23.77 10.05 -15.30
N VAL A 35 -22.94 10.53 -16.24
CA VAL A 35 -23.02 10.10 -17.63
C VAL A 35 -22.22 8.82 -17.90
N CYS A 36 -22.38 8.26 -19.10
CA CYS A 36 -21.60 7.10 -19.54
C CYS A 36 -20.08 7.36 -19.45
N LEU A 37 -19.35 6.56 -18.69
CA LEU A 37 -17.89 6.73 -18.51
C LEU A 37 -17.12 6.59 -19.82
N ARG A 38 -17.53 5.68 -20.72
CA ARG A 38 -16.88 5.52 -22.04
C ARG A 38 -16.91 6.83 -22.83
N ILE A 39 -18.08 7.47 -22.86
CA ILE A 39 -18.27 8.75 -23.53
C ILE A 39 -17.54 9.86 -22.78
N ALA A 40 -17.64 9.91 -21.45
CA ALA A 40 -16.95 10.89 -20.62
C ALA A 40 -15.43 10.90 -20.87
N PHE A 41 -14.79 9.73 -20.91
CA PHE A 41 -13.37 9.62 -21.26
C PHE A 41 -13.08 10.06 -22.69
N SER A 42 -13.97 9.80 -23.66
CA SER A 42 -13.77 10.29 -25.02
C SER A 42 -13.88 11.81 -25.13
N VAL A 43 -14.82 12.42 -24.41
CA VAL A 43 -14.94 13.88 -24.34
C VAL A 43 -13.70 14.46 -23.67
N ASP A 44 -13.27 13.92 -22.55
CA ASP A 44 -12.07 14.35 -21.83
C ASP A 44 -10.81 14.32 -22.70
N ASN A 45 -10.58 13.20 -23.38
CA ASN A 45 -9.41 13.05 -24.25
C ASN A 45 -9.41 14.03 -25.45
N ARG A 46 -10.58 14.52 -25.89
CA ARG A 46 -10.71 15.41 -27.04
C ARG A 46 -10.86 16.88 -26.68
N LYS A 47 -11.44 17.17 -25.51
CA LYS A 47 -11.89 18.51 -25.09
C LYS A 47 -11.26 18.95 -23.77
N GLY A 48 -10.66 18.04 -23.01
CA GLY A 48 -9.95 18.33 -21.76
C GLY A 48 -10.85 18.54 -20.55
N TYR A 49 -12.05 17.96 -20.52
CA TYR A 49 -12.95 18.04 -19.38
C TYR A 49 -13.88 16.83 -19.29
N ILE A 50 -14.40 16.55 -18.08
CA ILE A 50 -15.40 15.51 -17.84
C ILE A 50 -16.82 16.12 -17.94
N PRO A 51 -17.70 15.62 -18.83
CA PRO A 51 -19.09 16.07 -18.88
C PRO A 51 -19.85 15.63 -17.63
N LEU A 52 -20.65 16.53 -17.05
CA LEU A 52 -21.42 16.30 -15.82
C LEU A 52 -22.94 16.20 -16.05
N SER A 53 -23.39 16.33 -17.29
CA SER A 53 -24.81 16.27 -17.66
C SER A 53 -25.00 15.56 -19.00
N PHE A 54 -26.13 14.87 -19.16
CA PHE A 54 -26.57 14.30 -20.44
C PHE A 54 -26.92 15.36 -21.48
N ASP A 55 -27.12 16.60 -21.03
CA ASP A 55 -27.40 17.74 -21.89
C ASP A 55 -26.14 18.43 -22.42
N ASP A 56 -24.96 17.98 -21.97
CA ASP A 56 -23.68 18.49 -22.46
C ASP A 56 -23.58 18.29 -24.00
N PRO A 57 -23.25 19.35 -24.77
CA PRO A 57 -23.21 19.27 -26.23
C PRO A 57 -22.21 18.23 -26.75
N GLU A 58 -21.02 18.14 -26.14
CA GLU A 58 -19.97 17.20 -26.56
C GLU A 58 -20.33 15.77 -26.20
N TYR A 59 -20.98 15.57 -25.05
CA TYR A 59 -21.55 14.27 -24.68
C TYR A 59 -22.57 13.80 -25.72
N ARG A 60 -23.51 14.66 -26.13
CA ARG A 60 -24.54 14.31 -27.13
C ARG A 60 -23.95 14.01 -28.51
N LEU A 61 -22.94 14.78 -28.93
CA LEU A 61 -22.25 14.55 -30.19
C LEU A 61 -21.53 13.20 -30.18
N GLU A 62 -20.84 12.87 -29.10
CA GLU A 62 -20.13 11.59 -28.97
C GLU A 62 -21.11 10.41 -28.86
N LEU A 63 -22.22 10.57 -28.13
CA LEU A 63 -23.29 9.58 -28.10
C LEU A 63 -23.86 9.30 -29.49
N ALA A 64 -24.13 10.36 -30.27
CA ALA A 64 -24.63 10.23 -31.64
C ALA A 64 -23.63 9.53 -32.56
N ARG A 65 -22.33 9.79 -32.37
CA ARG A 65 -21.24 9.11 -33.09
C ARG A 65 -21.20 7.61 -32.75
N GLU A 66 -21.21 7.24 -31.47
CA GLU A 66 -21.20 5.83 -31.04
C GLU A 66 -22.40 5.07 -31.62
N ILE A 67 -23.60 5.67 -31.62
CA ILE A 67 -24.80 5.08 -32.22
C ILE A 67 -24.63 4.90 -33.74
N LYS A 68 -24.13 5.93 -34.43
CA LYS A 68 -23.90 5.90 -35.88
C LYS A 68 -22.87 4.83 -36.29
N GLU A 69 -21.82 4.66 -35.50
CA GLU A 69 -20.76 3.68 -35.72
C GLU A 69 -21.14 2.27 -35.22
N GLY A 70 -22.32 2.10 -34.61
CA GLY A 70 -22.83 0.80 -34.18
C GLY A 70 -22.09 0.22 -32.97
N PHE A 71 -21.63 1.07 -32.05
CA PHE A 71 -20.95 0.61 -30.85
C PHE A 71 -21.87 -0.25 -29.99
N ALA A 72 -21.31 -1.29 -29.39
CA ALA A 72 -22.05 -2.11 -28.43
C ALA A 72 -22.50 -1.26 -27.22
N PRO A 73 -23.64 -1.60 -26.58
CA PRO A 73 -24.09 -0.95 -25.36
C PRO A 73 -22.98 -0.89 -24.31
N CYS A 74 -22.80 0.26 -23.66
CA CYS A 74 -21.79 0.42 -22.64
C CYS A 74 -22.16 -0.35 -21.37
N MET A 75 -21.18 -1.03 -20.78
CA MET A 75 -21.34 -1.80 -19.54
C MET A 75 -20.64 -1.13 -18.34
N CYS A 76 -20.35 0.17 -18.42
CA CYS A 76 -19.73 0.89 -17.30
C CYS A 76 -20.68 1.00 -16.09
N SER A 77 -20.12 1.35 -14.93
CA SER A 77 -20.89 1.47 -13.68
C SER A 77 -22.06 2.46 -13.77
N ASN A 78 -21.97 3.51 -14.59
CA ASN A 78 -23.04 4.48 -14.74
C ASN A 78 -24.15 3.96 -15.69
N CYS A 79 -23.80 3.17 -16.71
CA CYS A 79 -24.78 2.58 -17.63
C CYS A 79 -25.43 1.30 -17.07
N MET A 80 -24.72 0.58 -16.20
CA MET A 80 -25.17 -0.69 -15.60
C MET A 80 -25.01 -0.69 -14.08
N GLY A 81 -25.57 0.33 -13.41
CA GLY A 81 -25.43 0.51 -11.96
C GLY A 81 -25.87 -0.69 -11.11
N HIS A 82 -26.95 -1.37 -11.50
CA HIS A 82 -27.42 -2.57 -10.81
C HIS A 82 -26.39 -3.73 -10.87
N MET A 83 -25.73 -3.93 -12.01
CA MET A 83 -24.67 -4.93 -12.15
C MET A 83 -23.41 -4.54 -11.38
N ALA A 84 -23.05 -3.26 -11.38
CA ALA A 84 -21.95 -2.76 -10.57
C ALA A 84 -22.19 -3.05 -9.07
N GLN A 85 -23.44 -2.89 -8.60
CA GLN A 85 -23.79 -3.19 -7.22
C GLN A 85 -23.70 -4.69 -6.91
N VAL A 86 -24.15 -5.56 -7.83
CA VAL A 86 -24.01 -7.01 -7.71
C VAL A 86 -22.54 -7.42 -7.67
N LEU A 87 -21.72 -6.85 -8.55
CA LEU A 87 -20.28 -7.11 -8.55
C LEU A 87 -19.66 -6.75 -7.20
N LEU A 88 -19.97 -5.57 -6.64
CA LEU A 88 -19.45 -5.15 -5.33
C LEU A 88 -19.85 -6.11 -4.20
N GLN A 89 -21.04 -6.70 -4.24
CA GLN A 89 -21.50 -7.69 -3.26
C GLN A 89 -20.80 -9.04 -3.42
N GLU A 90 -20.46 -9.41 -4.66
CA GLU A 90 -19.89 -10.71 -4.99
C GLU A 90 -18.36 -10.71 -5.11
N ILE A 91 -17.69 -9.55 -5.07
CA ILE A 91 -16.21 -9.43 -4.99
C ILE A 91 -15.59 -10.44 -4.01
N PRO A 92 -16.12 -10.63 -2.78
CA PRO A 92 -15.52 -11.57 -1.83
C PRO A 92 -15.65 -13.04 -2.24
N ARG A 93 -16.49 -13.37 -3.23
CA ARG A 93 -16.70 -14.71 -3.79
C ARG A 93 -16.08 -14.89 -5.17
N LEU A 94 -15.48 -13.84 -5.74
CA LEU A 94 -14.81 -13.93 -7.03
C LEU A 94 -13.63 -14.90 -6.94
N ASN A 95 -13.52 -15.74 -7.97
CA ASN A 95 -12.44 -16.67 -8.19
C ASN A 95 -12.18 -16.79 -9.69
N GLN A 96 -11.10 -17.47 -10.06
CA GLN A 96 -10.68 -17.60 -11.46
C GLN A 96 -11.73 -18.21 -12.39
N PHE A 97 -12.70 -18.96 -11.87
CA PHE A 97 -13.72 -19.65 -12.66
C PHE A 97 -14.97 -18.80 -12.91
N ASN A 98 -15.31 -17.88 -11.99
CA ASN A 98 -16.51 -17.04 -12.12
C ASN A 98 -16.20 -15.58 -12.50
N PHE A 99 -14.95 -15.14 -12.43
CA PHE A 99 -14.55 -13.75 -12.68
C PHE A 99 -15.04 -13.23 -14.04
N THR A 100 -14.82 -14.00 -15.11
CA THR A 100 -15.22 -13.60 -16.47
C THR A 100 -16.72 -13.38 -16.58
N ASP A 101 -17.53 -14.22 -15.95
CA ASP A 101 -18.98 -14.10 -16.00
C ASP A 101 -19.46 -12.84 -15.28
N TYR A 102 -18.84 -12.48 -14.17
CA TYR A 102 -19.14 -11.24 -13.45
C TYR A 102 -18.73 -10.00 -14.25
N ILE A 103 -17.52 -9.98 -14.83
CA ILE A 103 -17.04 -8.84 -15.63
C ILE A 103 -17.87 -8.64 -16.91
N LEU A 104 -18.35 -9.72 -17.51
CA LEU A 104 -19.18 -9.67 -18.71
C LEU A 104 -20.68 -9.57 -18.41
N ASN A 105 -21.08 -9.35 -17.15
CA ASN A 105 -22.48 -9.30 -16.70
C ASN A 105 -23.31 -10.52 -17.13
N LYS A 106 -22.67 -11.70 -17.20
CA LYS A 106 -23.28 -13.00 -17.49
C LYS A 106 -23.64 -13.77 -16.22
N CYS A 107 -23.68 -13.09 -15.07
CA CYS A 107 -24.03 -13.67 -13.79
C CYS A 107 -25.51 -13.40 -13.45
N ALA A 108 -26.12 -14.33 -12.73
CA ALA A 108 -27.49 -14.16 -12.26
C ALA A 108 -27.56 -13.16 -11.10
N LEU A 109 -28.62 -12.34 -11.06
CA LEU A 109 -28.92 -11.34 -10.04
C LEU A 109 -29.40 -11.95 -8.71
N VAL A 110 -28.82 -13.08 -8.29
CA VAL A 110 -29.26 -13.76 -7.08
C VAL A 110 -28.65 -13.07 -5.87
N ALA A 111 -29.49 -12.42 -5.07
CA ALA A 111 -29.09 -11.85 -3.79
C ALA A 111 -28.62 -12.98 -2.86
N GLN A 112 -27.31 -13.16 -2.73
CA GLN A 112 -26.75 -14.06 -1.72
C GLN A 112 -26.65 -13.33 -0.38
N ALA A 113 -26.73 -14.08 0.71
CA ALA A 113 -26.57 -13.52 2.05
C ALA A 113 -25.24 -12.74 2.15
N PRO A 114 -25.21 -11.54 2.78
CA PRO A 114 -24.01 -10.75 2.85
C PRO A 114 -22.87 -11.51 3.54
N ILE A 115 -21.68 -11.54 2.92
CA ILE A 115 -20.49 -12.05 3.60
C ILE A 115 -20.08 -11.02 4.63
N GLN A 116 -20.15 -11.41 5.89
CA GLN A 116 -19.56 -10.64 6.98
C GLN A 116 -18.04 -10.74 6.90
N LEU A 117 -17.43 -9.86 6.12
CA LEU A 117 -15.98 -9.67 6.14
C LEU A 117 -15.62 -9.07 7.51
N LYS A 118 -15.15 -9.92 8.43
CA LYS A 118 -14.48 -9.43 9.63
C LYS A 118 -13.24 -8.68 9.17
N ARG A 119 -13.27 -7.34 9.25
CA ARG A 119 -12.09 -6.51 9.02
C ARG A 119 -11.01 -6.96 10.00
N LYS A 120 -10.04 -7.74 9.53
CA LYS A 120 -8.86 -8.11 10.30
C LYS A 120 -7.98 -6.87 10.37
N TYR A 121 -8.23 -6.01 11.36
CA TYR A 121 -7.19 -5.10 11.81
C TYR A 121 -6.12 -5.97 12.45
N ASN A 122 -5.15 -6.42 11.66
CA ASN A 122 -3.86 -6.74 12.22
C ASN A 122 -3.27 -5.38 12.60
N VAL A 123 -3.59 -4.90 13.80
CA VAL A 123 -2.72 -3.92 14.44
C VAL A 123 -1.44 -4.71 14.65
N ALA A 124 -0.52 -4.61 13.71
CA ALA A 124 0.84 -5.06 13.91
C ALA A 124 1.28 -4.32 15.18
N LYS A 125 1.33 -5.04 16.31
CA LYS A 125 2.08 -4.56 17.45
C LYS A 125 3.48 -4.39 16.89
N ARG A 126 3.86 -3.13 16.64
CA ARG A 126 5.23 -2.76 16.38
C ARG A 126 6.00 -3.36 17.55
N ARG A 127 6.66 -4.50 17.33
CA ARG A 127 7.66 -4.98 18.27
C ARG A 127 8.61 -3.80 18.37
N GLU A 128 8.82 -3.29 19.58
CA GLU A 128 9.88 -2.33 19.83
C GLU A 128 11.14 -2.95 19.21
N THR A 129 11.59 -2.36 18.10
CA THR A 129 12.85 -2.73 17.46
C THR A 129 13.91 -2.42 18.50
N LYS A 130 14.29 -3.44 19.27
CA LYS A 130 15.50 -3.39 20.08
C LYS A 130 16.64 -3.11 19.11
N GLU A 131 17.51 -2.18 19.46
CA GLU A 131 18.66 -1.84 18.63
C GLU A 131 19.40 -3.13 18.21
N PRO A 132 19.84 -3.22 16.93
CA PRO A 132 20.46 -4.42 16.41
C PRO A 132 21.60 -4.86 17.34
N THR A 133 21.50 -6.07 17.89
CA THR A 133 22.46 -6.63 18.85
C THR A 133 23.78 -7.12 18.21
N HIS A 134 24.05 -6.72 16.96
CA HIS A 134 25.13 -7.24 16.12
C HIS A 134 26.03 -6.12 15.56
N ASN A 135 27.26 -6.49 15.19
CA ASN A 135 28.18 -5.63 14.43
C ASN A 135 27.55 -5.25 13.09
N ASN A 136 27.46 -3.94 12.82
CA ASN A 136 26.85 -3.37 11.61
C ASN A 136 27.44 -3.97 10.31
N GLU A 137 28.73 -4.28 10.29
CA GLU A 137 29.42 -4.86 9.13
C GLU A 137 28.89 -6.26 8.75
N ALA A 138 28.60 -7.12 9.73
CA ALA A 138 28.12 -8.48 9.47
C ALA A 138 26.68 -8.47 8.93
N LEU A 139 25.85 -7.54 9.39
CA LEU A 139 24.48 -7.37 8.91
C LEU A 139 24.44 -6.85 7.47
N GLU A 140 25.36 -5.96 7.09
CA GLU A 140 25.49 -5.52 5.70
C GLU A 140 25.95 -6.64 4.76
N VAL A 141 26.84 -7.53 5.21
CA VAL A 141 27.21 -8.74 4.45
C VAL A 141 25.99 -9.64 4.23
N LEU A 142 25.19 -9.88 5.25
CA LEU A 142 23.96 -10.68 5.14
C LEU A 142 22.98 -10.05 4.15
N LYS A 143 22.74 -8.74 4.23
CA LYS A 143 21.85 -8.02 3.29
C LYS A 143 22.33 -8.20 1.86
N GLY A 144 23.62 -8.03 1.60
CA GLY A 144 24.21 -8.23 0.28
C GLY A 144 24.01 -9.65 -0.25
N LEU A 145 24.19 -10.67 0.61
CA LEU A 145 23.95 -12.07 0.24
C LEU A 145 22.48 -12.34 -0.08
N LEU A 146 21.54 -11.83 0.74
CA LEU A 146 20.10 -12.01 0.53
C LEU A 146 19.63 -11.38 -0.79
N LEU A 147 20.08 -10.17 -1.08
CA LEU A 147 19.72 -9.47 -2.33
C LEU A 147 20.28 -10.19 -3.55
N LYS A 148 21.55 -10.62 -3.49
CA LYS A 148 22.21 -11.32 -4.59
C LYS A 148 21.57 -12.69 -4.86
N ASP A 149 21.40 -13.51 -3.83
CA ASP A 149 20.80 -14.84 -3.99
C ASP A 149 19.34 -14.72 -4.49
N PHE A 150 18.62 -13.68 -4.05
CA PHE A 150 17.28 -13.40 -4.56
C PHE A 150 17.26 -12.96 -6.02
N GLU A 151 18.19 -12.10 -6.42
CA GLU A 151 18.35 -11.68 -7.82
C GLU A 151 18.63 -12.88 -8.74
N ASP A 152 19.56 -13.74 -8.34
CA ASP A 152 19.88 -14.98 -9.08
C ASP A 152 18.65 -15.91 -9.15
N PHE A 153 17.93 -16.08 -8.05
CA PHE A 153 16.70 -16.86 -7.99
C PHE A 153 15.60 -16.28 -8.90
N PHE A 154 15.43 -14.95 -8.89
CA PHE A 154 14.43 -14.23 -9.68
C PHE A 154 14.67 -14.43 -11.17
N TYR A 155 15.89 -14.17 -11.65
CA TYR A 155 16.20 -14.30 -13.07
C TYR A 155 16.22 -15.75 -13.53
N LYS A 156 16.58 -16.71 -12.67
CA LYS A 156 16.45 -18.14 -12.98
C LYS A 156 15.00 -18.58 -13.14
N ARG A 157 14.06 -17.94 -12.43
CA ARG A 157 12.64 -18.33 -12.40
C ARG A 157 11.80 -17.61 -13.46
N LEU A 158 12.03 -16.30 -13.63
CA LEU A 158 11.19 -15.42 -14.46
C LEU A 158 11.90 -14.93 -15.73
N GLY A 159 13.23 -15.05 -15.81
CA GLY A 159 14.02 -14.50 -16.91
C GLY A 159 14.15 -12.97 -16.84
N SER A 160 14.89 -12.39 -17.78
CA SER A 160 15.20 -10.95 -17.83
C SER A 160 14.27 -10.13 -18.74
N GLY A 161 13.23 -10.76 -19.31
CA GLY A 161 12.33 -10.13 -20.28
C GLY A 161 11.05 -9.52 -19.71
N GLY A 162 10.87 -9.56 -18.38
CA GLY A 162 9.66 -9.05 -17.71
C GLY A 162 9.73 -7.56 -17.38
N SER A 163 8.56 -6.96 -17.13
CA SER A 163 8.48 -5.58 -16.59
C SER A 163 8.83 -5.48 -15.10
N LEU A 164 8.86 -6.62 -14.40
CA LEU A 164 9.20 -6.70 -12.98
C LEU A 164 10.72 -6.84 -12.82
N ILE A 165 11.27 -6.13 -11.85
CA ILE A 165 12.66 -6.26 -11.42
C ILE A 165 12.72 -6.90 -10.02
N PRO A 166 13.85 -7.55 -9.63
CA PRO A 166 13.96 -8.22 -8.33
C PRO A 166 13.58 -7.34 -7.13
N SER A 167 13.99 -6.07 -7.14
CA SER A 167 13.71 -5.12 -6.07
C SER A 167 12.22 -4.80 -5.88
N ASP A 168 11.37 -5.05 -6.88
CA ASP A 168 9.92 -4.86 -6.76
C ASP A 168 9.29 -5.89 -5.81
N LEU A 169 9.91 -7.07 -5.69
CA LEU A 169 9.43 -8.17 -4.85
C LEU A 169 10.23 -8.31 -3.55
N PHE A 170 11.54 -8.07 -3.61
CA PHE A 170 12.43 -8.17 -2.45
C PHE A 170 13.62 -7.22 -2.62
N GLY A 171 13.67 -6.19 -1.78
CA GLY A 171 14.71 -5.17 -1.78
C GLY A 171 15.28 -4.91 -0.39
N ASP A 172 15.95 -3.77 -0.26
CA ASP A 172 16.67 -3.37 0.96
C ASP A 172 15.82 -3.38 2.22
N THR A 173 14.53 -3.06 2.09
CA THR A 173 13.62 -2.98 3.24
C THR A 173 13.39 -4.37 3.83
N GLN A 174 13.12 -5.37 2.98
CA GLN A 174 12.92 -6.76 3.41
C GLN A 174 14.24 -7.38 3.88
N ALA A 175 15.35 -7.12 3.17
CA ALA A 175 16.67 -7.61 3.56
C ALA A 175 17.09 -7.06 4.94
N LYS A 176 16.82 -5.77 5.21
CA LYS A 176 17.09 -5.16 6.51
C LYS A 176 16.22 -5.75 7.61
N ALA A 177 14.93 -5.95 7.37
CA ALA A 177 14.03 -6.56 8.37
C ALA A 177 14.51 -7.96 8.78
N ILE A 178 14.98 -8.77 7.82
CA ILE A 178 15.58 -10.08 8.10
C ILE A 178 16.87 -9.94 8.91
N ALA A 179 17.74 -8.99 8.56
CA ALA A 179 18.99 -8.76 9.26
C ALA A 179 18.77 -8.33 10.72
N ASP A 180 17.81 -7.43 10.96
CA ASP A 180 17.46 -6.95 12.29
C ASP A 180 16.86 -8.06 13.19
N GLU A 181 16.13 -9.02 12.59
CA GLU A 181 15.46 -10.12 13.30
C GLU A 181 16.16 -11.47 13.15
N ILE A 182 17.40 -11.53 12.62
CA ILE A 182 18.07 -12.80 12.25
C ILE A 182 18.11 -13.81 13.40
N GLN A 183 18.25 -13.36 14.65
CA GLN A 183 18.29 -14.23 15.83
C GLN A 183 16.97 -14.98 16.09
N TYR A 184 15.85 -14.51 15.54
CA TYR A 184 14.52 -15.07 15.77
C TYR A 184 13.99 -15.88 14.58
N ILE A 185 14.74 -15.95 13.47
CA ILE A 185 14.29 -16.64 12.25
C ILE A 185 14.82 -18.07 12.26
N GLU A 186 14.00 -19.06 12.61
CA GLU A 186 14.42 -20.47 12.61
C GLU A 186 13.84 -21.24 11.43
N ASN A 187 12.66 -20.83 10.96
CA ASN A 187 11.91 -21.55 9.92
C ASN A 187 11.27 -20.59 8.89
N GLU A 188 10.69 -21.17 7.84
CA GLU A 188 10.04 -20.40 6.77
C GLU A 188 8.84 -19.57 7.26
N ASN A 189 8.15 -19.97 8.33
CA ASN A 189 7.03 -19.21 8.86
C ASN A 189 7.49 -17.92 9.55
N ASP A 190 8.60 -17.98 10.29
CA ASP A 190 9.22 -16.79 10.90
C ASP A 190 9.63 -15.81 9.80
N LEU A 191 10.29 -16.33 8.75
CA LEU A 191 10.71 -15.53 7.61
C LEU A 191 9.52 -14.89 6.86
N ARG A 192 8.43 -15.66 6.67
CA ARG A 192 7.19 -15.14 6.08
C ARG A 192 6.57 -14.03 6.94
N SER A 193 6.70 -14.16 8.26
CA SER A 193 6.23 -13.14 9.19
C SER A 193 7.09 -11.87 9.17
N THR A 194 8.37 -11.94 8.80
CA THR A 194 9.27 -10.78 8.73
C THR A 194 9.23 -10.04 7.37
N ILE A 195 9.17 -10.75 6.24
CA ILE A 195 9.25 -10.14 4.89
C ILE A 195 7.99 -9.35 4.51
N HIS A 196 6.83 -9.74 5.06
CA HIS A 196 5.53 -9.12 4.81
C HIS A 196 5.28 -8.76 3.33
N GLY A 197 4.75 -9.68 2.54
CA GLY A 197 4.46 -9.42 1.12
C GLY A 197 4.03 -10.67 0.38
N GLU A 198 3.87 -10.53 -0.93
CA GLU A 198 3.73 -11.69 -1.82
C GLU A 198 5.06 -12.41 -1.95
N VAL A 199 4.99 -13.74 -2.07
CA VAL A 199 6.16 -14.61 -2.00
C VAL A 199 6.14 -15.54 -3.20
N LEU A 200 7.24 -15.56 -3.95
CA LEU A 200 7.41 -16.50 -5.05
C LEU A 200 7.57 -17.93 -4.52
N ALA A 201 7.05 -18.91 -5.25
CA ALA A 201 7.20 -20.31 -4.90
C ALA A 201 8.69 -20.68 -4.82
N GLY A 202 9.15 -21.11 -3.62
CA GLY A 202 10.55 -21.44 -3.35
C GLY A 202 11.42 -20.28 -2.80
N GLN A 203 10.90 -19.05 -2.74
CA GLN A 203 11.62 -17.89 -2.21
C GLN A 203 11.99 -18.06 -0.72
N LEU A 204 11.06 -18.51 0.12
CA LEU A 204 11.32 -18.66 1.57
C LEU A 204 12.41 -19.70 1.83
N THR A 205 12.34 -20.84 1.15
CA THR A 205 13.35 -21.90 1.23
C THR A 205 14.73 -21.39 0.82
N MET A 206 14.79 -20.63 -0.28
CA MET A 206 16.05 -20.03 -0.77
C MET A 206 16.64 -19.07 0.26
N LEU A 207 15.84 -18.12 0.75
CA LEU A 207 16.29 -17.13 1.74
C LEU A 207 16.69 -17.78 3.07
N LEU A 208 15.97 -18.81 3.53
CA LEU A 208 16.33 -19.56 4.73
C LEU A 208 17.67 -20.29 4.56
N ASN A 209 17.94 -20.84 3.37
CA ASN A 209 19.24 -21.42 3.05
C ASN A 209 20.36 -20.37 3.08
N THR A 210 20.11 -19.15 2.57
CA THR A 210 21.06 -18.03 2.66
C THR A 210 21.38 -17.67 4.11
N ILE A 211 20.36 -17.57 4.97
CA ILE A 211 20.52 -17.28 6.40
C ILE A 211 21.33 -18.39 7.09
N ASN A 212 21.02 -19.65 6.81
CA ASN A 212 21.74 -20.78 7.41
C ASN A 212 23.21 -20.84 6.94
N ARG A 213 23.46 -20.53 5.67
CA ARG A 213 24.83 -20.41 5.13
C ARG A 213 25.61 -19.30 5.82
N PHE A 214 24.98 -18.15 6.06
CA PHE A 214 25.58 -17.05 6.78
C PHE A 214 25.88 -17.40 8.25
N ARG A 215 24.96 -18.10 8.93
CA ARG A 215 25.16 -18.57 10.32
C ARG A 215 26.29 -19.58 10.47
N ALA A 216 26.56 -20.36 9.42
CA ALA A 216 27.64 -21.34 9.40
C ALA A 216 29.01 -20.71 9.07
N ASP A 217 29.06 -19.43 8.71
CA ASP A 217 30.30 -18.74 8.38
C ASP A 217 31.12 -18.48 9.66
N PRO A 218 32.40 -18.88 9.73
CA PRO A 218 33.27 -18.67 10.89
C PRO A 218 33.44 -17.20 11.31
N THR A 219 33.16 -16.27 10.40
CA THR A 219 33.22 -14.82 10.66
C THR A 219 31.99 -14.28 11.39
N TYR A 220 30.90 -15.05 11.47
CA TYR A 220 29.71 -14.71 12.23
C TYR A 220 29.85 -15.09 13.71
N GLN A 221 30.07 -14.09 14.57
CA GLN A 221 30.09 -14.27 16.03
C GLN A 221 28.73 -13.81 16.61
N PRO A 222 27.83 -14.72 17.00
CA PRO A 222 26.61 -14.34 17.72
C PRO A 222 27.00 -13.77 19.10
N SER A 223 26.54 -12.57 19.42
CA SER A 223 26.70 -11.97 20.74
C SER A 223 25.97 -12.83 21.78
N THR A 224 26.67 -13.22 22.86
CA THR A 224 26.07 -14.06 23.90
C THR A 224 25.23 -13.23 24.86
N PRO A 225 24.14 -13.79 25.45
CA PRO A 225 23.29 -13.09 26.42
C PRO A 225 24.06 -12.51 27.63
N ALA A 226 25.21 -13.11 27.98
CA ALA A 226 26.06 -12.67 29.08
C ALA A 226 26.78 -11.33 28.82
N GLN A 227 27.02 -10.96 27.55
CA GLN A 227 27.68 -9.71 27.16
C GLN A 227 26.70 -8.51 27.12
N LEU A 228 25.39 -8.76 27.08
CA LEU A 228 24.33 -7.72 27.17
C LEU A 228 24.13 -7.19 28.59
N ALA A 229 24.43 -7.99 29.62
CA ALA A 229 24.27 -7.59 31.02
C ALA A 229 25.37 -6.62 31.48
N SER A 230 26.57 -6.70 30.91
CA SER A 230 27.70 -5.84 31.28
C SER A 230 27.71 -4.50 30.54
N SER A 231 27.17 -4.44 29.31
CA SER A 231 27.09 -3.22 28.50
C SER A 231 25.98 -2.26 28.96
N THR A 232 24.84 -2.78 29.43
CA THR A 232 23.73 -1.99 30.01
C THR A 232 24.12 -1.25 31.30
N SER A 233 25.09 -1.78 32.05
CA SER A 233 25.61 -1.17 33.28
C SER A 233 26.55 0.01 33.00
N ASN A 234 27.29 -0.02 31.89
CA ASN A 234 28.22 1.05 31.50
C ASN A 234 27.48 2.23 30.82
N ASP A 235 26.39 1.96 30.11
CA ASP A 235 25.63 2.99 29.39
C ASP A 235 24.70 3.81 30.31
N THR A 236 24.19 3.18 31.38
CA THR A 236 23.46 3.89 32.47
C THR A 236 24.35 4.80 33.32
N LEU A 237 25.67 4.60 33.30
CA LEU A 237 26.64 5.50 33.93
C LEU A 237 26.93 6.73 33.06
N ARG A 238 26.97 6.58 31.73
CA ARG A 238 27.19 7.68 30.77
C ARG A 238 26.00 8.64 30.65
N LYS A 239 24.76 8.15 30.72
CA LYS A 239 23.56 9.02 30.68
C LYS A 239 23.42 9.92 31.91
N ARG A 240 23.80 9.44 33.10
CA ARG A 240 23.76 10.24 34.33
C ARG A 240 24.76 11.40 34.37
N SER A 241 25.87 11.30 33.65
CA SER A 241 26.84 12.40 33.53
C SER A 241 26.40 13.52 32.58
N HIS A 242 25.41 13.29 31.72
CA HIS A 242 24.99 14.27 30.70
C HIS A 242 23.76 15.11 31.11
N GLU A 243 22.93 14.63 32.04
CA GLU A 243 21.72 15.35 32.52
C GLU A 243 22.00 16.37 33.64
N GLY A 244 23.25 16.51 34.10
CA GLY A 244 23.61 17.40 35.21
C GLY A 244 23.95 18.85 34.86
N VAL A 245 23.88 19.27 33.57
CA VAL A 245 24.47 20.56 33.14
C VAL A 245 23.44 21.56 32.56
N GLU A 246 22.19 21.18 32.29
CA GLU A 246 21.22 22.11 31.69
C GLU A 246 19.99 22.30 32.56
N GLY A 247 20.05 23.29 33.47
CA GLY A 247 18.91 23.59 34.34
C GLY A 247 19.06 24.82 35.23
N GLN A 248 19.52 25.96 34.70
CA GLN A 248 19.47 27.24 35.43
C GLN A 248 19.31 28.43 34.48
N VAL A 249 18.07 28.76 34.09
CA VAL A 249 17.70 30.13 33.71
C VAL A 249 16.32 30.46 34.29
N GLU A 250 16.28 31.61 34.95
CA GLU A 250 15.32 32.11 35.93
C GLU A 250 13.92 32.42 35.38
N LYS A 251 12.89 32.15 36.20
CA LYS A 251 11.54 32.74 36.09
C LYS A 251 11.45 33.94 37.04
N LYS A 252 11.33 35.16 36.50
CA LYS A 252 10.80 36.32 37.23
C LYS A 252 9.29 36.43 36.96
N GLY A 253 8.53 36.50 38.05
CA GLY A 253 7.08 36.50 38.08
C GLY A 253 6.42 37.83 37.71
N GLY A 254 5.09 37.77 37.63
CA GLY A 254 4.22 38.92 37.41
C GLY A 254 2.76 38.48 37.48
N ASN A 255 2.27 38.34 38.71
CA ASN A 255 0.87 38.11 39.07
C ASN A 255 -0.03 39.26 38.57
N ARG A 256 -1.26 38.94 38.14
CA ARG A 256 -2.42 39.83 38.29
C ARG A 256 -3.74 39.13 37.96
N ASP A 257 -4.42 38.73 39.03
CA ASP A 257 -5.83 38.94 39.35
C ASP A 257 -6.87 39.05 38.23
N ALA A 258 -7.84 38.14 38.34
CA ALA A 258 -9.27 38.40 38.51
C ALA A 258 -10.00 39.34 37.52
N LEU A 259 -11.13 38.83 37.00
CA LEU A 259 -12.48 39.25 37.41
C LEU A 259 -13.45 39.47 36.23
N LEU A 260 -14.62 38.84 36.37
CA LEU A 260 -15.96 39.20 35.86
C LEU A 260 -16.36 38.93 34.39
N LYS A 261 -17.38 38.07 34.32
CA LYS A 261 -18.54 37.97 33.40
C LYS A 261 -18.36 37.20 32.11
#